data_AF-A0A1B7TFL3-F1
#
_entry.id   AF-A0A1B7TFL3-F1
#
_cell.length_a   1.000
_cell.length_b   1.000
_cell.length_c   1.000
_cell.angle_alpha   90.00
_cell.angle_beta   90.00
_cell.angle_gamma   90.00
#
_symmetry.space_group_name_H-M   'P 1'
#
loop_
_entity.id
_entity.type
_entity.pdbx_description
1 polymer ?
#
loop_
_entity_poly.entity_id
_entity_poly.type
_entity_poly.pdbx_seq_one_letter_code
_entity_poly.pdbx_strand_id
1 'polypeptide(L)'
;MSVLTNILTHNKITTLLVFISLITISYCYTPDEIEIFQFQLDLTKKYGSKMDIYKFLKLDTITADGSKFDIQKLTRKQIIKQVRKLSTKYHPDKNKKYLKLYERINIAKEILLNEENKKTYDYYLKSARGFPKYNYKKGGFYHSLEGKKQLNGIYLILFVVLIIFPILHFLYLKSDLMGRRMKLSQFS
;
A
#
# COMPACT_ATOMS: atom_id res chain seq x y z
N MET A 1 -18.29 9.00 44.27
CA MET A 1 -17.24 9.79 43.59
C MET A 1 -16.40 8.99 42.59
N SER A 2 -16.31 7.65 42.68
CA SER A 2 -15.46 6.82 41.77
C SER A 2 -16.04 6.54 40.37
N VAL A 3 -17.37 6.60 40.20
CA VAL A 3 -18.01 6.32 38.90
C VAL A 3 -17.79 7.46 37.90
N LEU A 4 -17.85 8.71 38.36
CA LEU A 4 -17.62 9.89 37.53
C LEU A 4 -16.17 10.00 37.04
N THR A 5 -15.21 9.61 37.87
CA THR A 5 -13.79 9.59 37.48
C THR A 5 -13.51 8.50 36.42
N ASN A 6 -14.16 7.32 36.53
CA ASN A 6 -14.04 6.25 35.54
C ASN A 6 -14.65 6.60 34.16
N ILE A 7 -15.75 7.35 34.15
CA ILE A 7 -16.37 7.80 32.89
C ILE A 7 -15.49 8.85 32.19
N LEU A 8 -14.88 9.75 32.97
CA LEU A 8 -14.02 10.80 32.42
C LEU A 8 -12.69 10.24 31.86
N THR A 9 -12.12 9.21 32.49
CA THR A 9 -10.89 8.55 32.02
C THR A 9 -11.14 7.73 30.74
N HIS A 10 -12.28 7.05 30.62
CA HIS A 10 -12.65 6.31 29.41
C HIS A 10 -12.76 7.20 28.17
N ASN A 11 -13.29 8.42 28.32
CA ASN A 11 -13.40 9.40 27.23
C ASN A 11 -12.04 9.95 26.77
N LYS A 12 -11.05 10.03 27.66
CA LYS A 12 -9.67 10.44 27.32
C LYS A 12 -8.91 9.34 26.57
N ILE A 13 -9.10 8.08 26.96
CA ILE A 13 -8.45 6.93 26.30
C ILE A 13 -9.02 6.72 24.88
N THR A 14 -10.34 6.85 24.72
CA THR A 14 -10.98 6.73 23.41
C THR A 14 -10.60 7.86 22.46
N THR A 15 -10.52 9.10 22.93
CA THR A 15 -10.04 10.23 22.11
C THR A 15 -8.57 10.07 21.70
N LEU A 16 -7.71 9.58 22.59
CA LEU A 16 -6.32 9.26 22.26
C LEU A 16 -6.21 8.17 21.17
N LEU A 17 -7.01 7.11 21.27
CA LEU A 17 -7.05 6.02 20.28
C LEU A 17 -7.49 6.51 18.89
N VAL A 18 -8.44 7.44 18.82
CA VAL A 18 -8.89 8.05 17.55
C VAL A 18 -7.77 8.91 16.93
N PHE A 19 -7.00 9.65 17.72
CA PHE A 19 -5.86 10.41 17.20
C PHE A 19 -4.75 9.50 16.69
N ILE A 20 -4.45 8.40 17.39
CA ILE A 20 -3.44 7.42 16.95
C ILE A 20 -3.86 6.74 15.64
N SER A 21 -5.14 6.40 15.49
CA SER A 21 -5.65 5.78 14.24
C SER A 21 -5.68 6.76 13.06
N LEU A 22 -5.86 8.06 13.30
CA LEU A 22 -5.72 9.08 12.26
C LEU A 22 -4.27 9.24 11.77
N ILE A 23 -3.29 9.12 12.68
CA ILE A 23 -1.86 9.21 12.34
C ILE A 23 -1.43 8.03 11.47
N THR A 24 -1.92 6.81 11.74
CA THR A 24 -1.55 5.63 10.92
C THR A 24 -2.07 5.70 9.49
N ILE A 25 -3.19 6.39 9.25
CA ILE A 25 -3.73 6.62 7.89
C ILE A 25 -2.82 7.56 7.08
N SER A 26 -2.07 8.45 7.73
CA SER A 26 -1.16 9.39 7.05
C SER A 26 0.09 8.72 6.47
N TYR A 27 0.51 7.57 7.02
CA TYR A 27 1.64 6.79 6.50
C TYR A 27 1.15 5.86 5.38
N CYS A 28 0.90 6.43 4.19
CA CYS A 28 0.32 5.63 3.10
C CYS A 28 1.36 4.82 2.31
N TYR A 29 2.55 5.36 2.05
CA TYR A 29 3.65 4.67 1.35
C TYR A 29 5.01 5.20 1.79
N THR A 30 6.03 4.34 1.79
CA THR A 30 7.42 4.76 2.03
C THR A 30 8.05 5.34 0.74
N PRO A 31 9.13 6.14 0.85
CA PRO A 31 9.85 6.64 -0.32
C PRO A 31 10.36 5.53 -1.25
N ASP A 32 10.87 4.43 -0.68
CA ASP A 32 11.38 3.29 -1.45
C ASP A 32 10.25 2.59 -2.24
N GLU A 33 9.05 2.47 -1.65
CA GLU A 33 7.87 1.96 -2.34
C GLU A 33 7.49 2.84 -3.53
N ILE A 34 7.50 4.16 -3.32
CA ILE A 34 7.19 5.14 -4.37
C ILE A 34 8.16 4.98 -5.55
N GLU A 35 9.45 4.81 -5.29
CA GLU A 35 10.45 4.58 -6.34
C GLU A 35 10.17 3.29 -7.13
N ILE A 36 9.87 2.19 -6.41
CA ILE A 36 9.51 0.91 -7.02
C ILE A 36 8.27 1.07 -7.93
N PHE A 37 7.25 1.78 -7.46
CA PHE A 37 6.01 1.99 -8.22
C PHE A 37 6.23 2.85 -9.45
N GLN A 38 7.00 3.94 -9.31
CA GLN A 38 7.36 4.80 -10.42
C GLN A 38 8.11 3.99 -11.49
N PHE A 39 9.09 3.19 -11.08
CA PHE A 39 9.86 2.38 -12.00
C PHE A 39 9.01 1.33 -12.73
N GLN A 40 8.14 0.61 -12.02
CA GLN A 40 7.23 -0.37 -12.62
C GLN A 40 6.22 0.29 -13.58
N LEU A 41 5.71 1.47 -13.24
CA LEU A 41 4.85 2.26 -14.12
C LEU A 41 5.59 2.68 -15.39
N ASP A 42 6.84 3.09 -15.25
CA ASP A 42 7.72 3.48 -16.35
C ASP A 42 8.06 2.32 -17.30
N LEU A 43 8.20 1.10 -16.76
CA LEU A 43 8.38 -0.11 -17.56
C LEU A 43 7.10 -0.47 -18.31
N THR A 44 5.95 -0.47 -17.62
CA THR A 44 4.67 -0.85 -18.25
C THR A 44 4.24 0.14 -19.32
N LYS A 45 4.50 1.45 -19.12
CA LYS A 45 4.23 2.49 -20.12
C LYS A 45 5.06 2.31 -21.39
N LYS A 46 6.32 1.86 -21.26
CA LYS A 46 7.26 1.77 -22.40
C LYS A 46 7.21 0.43 -23.14
N TYR A 47 7.02 -0.66 -22.41
CA TYR A 47 7.11 -2.03 -22.93
C TYR A 47 5.78 -2.80 -22.91
N GLY A 48 4.73 -2.22 -22.32
CA GLY A 48 3.39 -2.79 -22.23
C GLY A 48 3.07 -3.38 -20.86
N SER A 49 1.77 -3.62 -20.61
CA SER A 49 1.23 -3.99 -19.29
C SER A 49 1.70 -5.34 -18.74
N LYS A 50 2.24 -6.23 -19.59
CA LYS A 50 2.74 -7.56 -19.18
C LYS A 50 4.20 -7.55 -18.74
N MET A 51 4.87 -6.40 -18.83
CA MET A 51 6.29 -6.25 -18.49
C MET A 51 6.48 -6.08 -16.98
N ASP A 52 7.39 -6.86 -16.42
CA ASP A 52 7.85 -6.78 -15.02
C ASP A 52 9.38 -6.66 -14.99
N ILE A 53 9.97 -6.37 -13.83
CA ILE A 53 11.42 -6.21 -13.67
C ILE A 53 12.14 -7.51 -14.03
N TYR A 54 11.55 -8.66 -13.73
CA TYR A 54 12.12 -9.97 -13.99
C TYR A 54 12.25 -10.26 -15.50
N LYS A 55 11.20 -10.04 -16.27
CA LYS A 55 11.18 -10.13 -17.74
C LYS A 55 12.04 -9.05 -18.39
N PHE A 56 12.06 -7.84 -17.83
CA PHE A 56 12.92 -6.76 -18.31
C PHE A 56 14.40 -7.15 -18.26
N LEU A 57 14.83 -7.81 -17.17
CA LEU A 57 16.18 -8.34 -17.01
C LEU A 57 16.39 -9.71 -17.70
N LYS A 58 15.38 -10.25 -18.38
CA LYS A 58 15.39 -11.57 -19.03
C LYS A 58 15.73 -12.71 -18.06
N LEU A 59 15.26 -12.60 -16.82
CA LEU A 59 15.46 -13.61 -15.78
C LEU A 59 14.54 -14.83 -15.97
N ASP A 60 13.45 -14.67 -16.73
CA ASP A 60 12.54 -15.72 -17.19
C ASP A 60 13.24 -16.82 -18.00
N THR A 61 14.27 -16.44 -18.78
CA THR A 61 15.07 -17.36 -19.60
C THR A 61 16.11 -18.19 -18.82
N ILE A 62 16.34 -17.88 -17.54
CA ILE A 62 17.39 -18.54 -16.73
C ILE A 62 16.88 -19.86 -16.11
N THR A 63 15.58 -20.13 -16.19
CA THR A 63 14.96 -21.39 -15.77
C THR A 63 15.41 -22.51 -16.72
N ALA A 64 16.55 -23.12 -16.39
CA ALA A 64 17.33 -23.98 -17.27
C ALA A 64 16.76 -25.39 -17.48
N ASP A 65 15.46 -25.64 -17.23
CA ASP A 65 14.97 -27.02 -17.12
C ASP A 65 13.54 -27.25 -17.66
N GLY A 66 13.04 -26.40 -18.56
CA GLY A 66 11.66 -26.50 -19.07
C GLY A 66 10.56 -26.33 -18.00
N SER A 67 10.96 -26.07 -16.76
CA SER A 67 10.09 -25.83 -15.63
C SER A 67 9.58 -24.38 -15.61
N LYS A 68 8.34 -24.22 -15.18
CA LYS A 68 7.64 -22.93 -15.04
C LYS A 68 8.52 -21.93 -14.27
N PHE A 69 8.62 -20.70 -14.77
CA PHE A 69 9.39 -19.63 -14.14
C PHE A 69 8.90 -19.35 -12.71
N ASP A 70 9.77 -19.64 -11.73
CA ASP A 70 9.51 -19.46 -10.30
C ASP A 70 10.42 -18.37 -9.73
N ILE A 71 9.84 -17.21 -9.40
CA ILE A 71 10.55 -16.05 -8.82
C ILE A 71 11.30 -16.41 -7.52
N GLN A 72 10.76 -17.36 -6.75
CA GLN A 72 11.30 -17.77 -5.45
C GLN A 72 12.60 -18.58 -5.57
N LYS A 73 12.83 -19.27 -6.69
CA LYS A 73 14.05 -20.05 -6.92
C LYS A 73 15.22 -19.19 -7.41
N LEU A 74 14.97 -17.93 -7.74
CA LEU A 74 15.94 -17.05 -8.34
C LEU A 74 16.97 -16.57 -7.29
N THR A 75 18.22 -17.02 -7.43
CA THR A 75 19.29 -16.72 -6.49
C THR A 75 19.90 -15.34 -6.77
N ARG A 76 20.32 -14.62 -5.72
CA ARG A 76 21.00 -13.30 -5.84
C ARG A 76 22.18 -13.34 -6.81
N LYS A 77 22.98 -14.41 -6.79
CA LYS A 77 24.11 -14.62 -7.72
C LYS A 77 23.68 -14.64 -9.19
N GLN A 78 22.53 -15.25 -9.51
CA GLN A 78 21.99 -15.31 -10.87
C GLN A 78 21.53 -13.92 -11.34
N ILE A 79 20.87 -13.16 -10.45
CA ILE A 79 20.46 -11.77 -10.72
C ILE A 79 21.69 -10.91 -11.03
N ILE A 80 22.72 -10.95 -10.16
CA ILE A 80 23.96 -10.19 -10.36
C ILE A 80 24.62 -10.56 -11.69
N LYS A 81 24.73 -11.86 -11.99
CA LYS A 81 25.35 -12.35 -13.23
C LYS A 81 24.61 -11.81 -14.46
N GLN A 82 23.29 -11.85 -14.46
CA GLN A 82 22.48 -11.39 -15.58
C GLN A 82 22.51 -9.87 -15.73
N VAL A 83 22.37 -9.13 -14.62
CA VAL A 83 22.50 -7.67 -14.62
C VAL A 83 23.87 -7.29 -15.17
N ARG A 84 24.96 -7.91 -14.69
CA ARG A 84 26.32 -7.63 -15.18
C ARG A 84 26.42 -7.86 -16.68
N LYS A 85 25.84 -8.95 -17.21
CA LYS A 85 25.79 -9.24 -18.65
C LYS A 85 25.05 -8.17 -19.46
N LEU A 86 23.94 -7.64 -18.94
CA LEU A 86 23.18 -6.58 -19.60
C LEU A 86 23.88 -5.21 -19.47
N SER A 87 24.39 -4.88 -18.30
CA SER A 87 25.12 -3.64 -18.02
C SER A 87 26.37 -3.52 -18.88
N THR A 88 27.14 -4.59 -19.09
CA THR A 88 28.32 -4.55 -19.97
C THR A 88 27.95 -4.40 -21.44
N LYS A 89 26.83 -5.01 -21.86
CA LYS A 89 26.32 -4.90 -23.24
C LYS A 89 25.85 -3.48 -23.57
N TYR A 90 25.16 -2.83 -22.64
CA TYR A 90 24.54 -1.51 -22.85
C TYR A 90 25.30 -0.37 -22.16
N HIS A 91 26.55 -0.59 -21.76
CA HIS A 91 27.34 0.43 -21.07
C HIS A 91 27.46 1.72 -21.91
N PRO A 92 27.26 2.92 -21.32
CA PRO A 92 27.22 4.18 -22.07
C PRO A 92 28.53 4.50 -22.79
N ASP A 93 29.66 4.05 -22.24
CA ASP A 93 30.99 4.18 -22.86
C ASP A 93 31.04 3.50 -24.25
N LYS A 94 30.45 2.30 -24.36
CA LYS A 94 30.43 1.54 -25.62
C LYS A 94 29.27 1.95 -26.52
N ASN A 95 28.12 2.30 -25.93
CA ASN A 95 26.90 2.58 -26.66
C ASN A 95 26.11 3.75 -26.05
N LYS A 96 26.48 4.99 -26.40
CA LYS A 96 25.82 6.22 -25.91
C LYS A 96 24.31 6.26 -26.18
N LYS A 97 23.84 5.62 -27.26
CA LYS A 97 22.41 5.53 -27.62
C LYS A 97 21.55 4.84 -26.54
N TYR A 98 22.12 3.94 -25.76
CA TYR A 98 21.40 3.13 -24.78
C TYR A 98 21.51 3.64 -23.34
N LEU A 99 21.89 4.91 -23.14
CA LEU A 99 22.03 5.52 -21.81
C LEU A 99 20.79 5.29 -20.92
N LYS A 100 19.60 5.66 -21.41
CA LYS A 100 18.33 5.47 -20.67
C LYS A 100 18.00 4.01 -20.37
N LEU A 101 18.47 3.07 -21.19
CA LEU A 101 18.27 1.64 -20.95
C LEU A 101 19.20 1.16 -19.84
N TYR A 102 20.45 1.61 -19.87
CA TYR A 102 21.44 1.34 -18.84
C TYR A 102 21.02 1.87 -17.46
N GLU A 103 20.50 3.11 -17.40
CA GLU A 103 19.91 3.68 -16.18
C GLU A 103 18.80 2.79 -15.61
N ARG A 104 17.86 2.35 -16.46
CA ARG A 104 16.78 1.43 -16.05
C ARG A 104 17.30 0.09 -15.54
N ILE A 105 18.38 -0.44 -16.12
CA ILE A 105 19.03 -1.67 -15.63
C ILE A 105 19.62 -1.45 -14.24
N ASN A 106 20.20 -0.28 -13.97
CA ASN A 106 20.74 0.04 -12.65
C ASN A 106 19.65 0.17 -11.58
N ILE A 107 18.54 0.86 -11.89
CA ILE A 107 17.39 0.95 -10.97
C ILE A 107 16.81 -0.45 -10.70
N ALA A 108 16.62 -1.26 -11.74
CA ALA A 108 16.17 -2.65 -11.59
C ALA A 108 17.10 -3.48 -10.71
N LYS A 109 18.42 -3.29 -10.85
CA LYS A 109 19.44 -3.94 -10.02
C LYS A 109 19.29 -3.51 -8.56
N GLU A 110 19.14 -2.23 -8.28
CA GLU A 110 19.01 -1.71 -6.91
C GLU A 110 17.77 -2.26 -6.22
N ILE A 111 16.63 -2.28 -6.91
CA ILE A 111 15.37 -2.85 -6.40
C ILE A 111 15.51 -4.36 -6.09
N LEU A 112 16.12 -5.14 -6.98
CA LEU A 112 16.19 -6.61 -6.80
C LEU A 112 17.35 -7.09 -5.92
N LEU A 113 18.41 -6.31 -5.75
CA LEU A 113 19.55 -6.69 -4.91
C LEU A 113 19.37 -6.29 -3.44
N ASN A 114 18.52 -5.31 -3.16
CA ASN A 114 18.06 -5.02 -1.80
C ASN A 114 16.95 -6.03 -1.42
N GLU A 115 17.12 -6.73 -0.30
CA GLU A 115 16.19 -7.76 0.14
C GLU A 115 14.83 -7.20 0.54
N GLU A 116 14.78 -6.02 1.14
CA GLU A 116 13.53 -5.36 1.54
C GLU A 116 12.77 -4.90 0.30
N ASN A 117 13.44 -4.17 -0.61
CA ASN A 117 12.83 -3.71 -1.85
C ASN A 117 12.36 -4.88 -2.73
N LYS A 118 13.13 -5.98 -2.79
CA LYS A 118 12.71 -7.19 -3.50
C LYS A 118 11.47 -7.82 -2.88
N LYS A 119 11.41 -7.95 -1.54
CA LYS A 119 10.23 -8.48 -0.83
C LYS A 119 9.00 -7.62 -1.11
N THR A 120 9.14 -6.30 -1.03
CA THR A 120 8.10 -5.33 -1.33
C THR A 120 7.63 -5.46 -2.77
N TYR A 121 8.55 -5.50 -3.74
CA TYR A 121 8.22 -5.70 -5.15
C TYR A 121 7.46 -7.01 -5.40
N ASP A 122 7.95 -8.12 -4.83
CA ASP A 122 7.33 -9.44 -4.96
C ASP A 122 5.96 -9.49 -4.30
N TYR A 123 5.75 -8.77 -3.20
CA TYR A 123 4.45 -8.61 -2.56
C TYR A 123 3.45 -7.98 -3.53
N TYR A 124 3.77 -6.83 -4.14
CA TYR A 124 2.85 -6.17 -5.06
C TYR A 124 2.63 -6.96 -6.36
N LEU A 125 3.63 -7.70 -6.82
CA LEU A 125 3.52 -8.54 -8.01
C LEU A 125 2.60 -9.75 -7.80
N LYS A 126 2.63 -10.36 -6.61
CA LYS A 126 1.77 -11.51 -6.25
C LYS A 126 0.42 -11.08 -5.67
N SER A 127 0.34 -9.88 -5.11
CA SER A 127 -0.87 -9.37 -4.46
C SER A 127 -2.00 -9.29 -5.48
N ALA A 128 -3.19 -9.71 -5.07
CA ALA A 128 -4.37 -9.56 -5.90
C ALA A 128 -4.58 -8.09 -6.28
N ARG A 129 -4.25 -7.10 -5.44
CA ARG A 129 -4.44 -5.67 -5.79
C ARG A 129 -3.49 -5.18 -6.88
N GLY A 130 -2.35 -5.83 -7.07
CA GLY A 130 -1.29 -5.38 -7.98
C GLY A 130 -0.64 -4.07 -7.53
N PHE A 131 0.14 -3.48 -8.44
CA PHE A 131 0.79 -2.18 -8.24
C PHE A 131 -0.23 -1.03 -8.24
N PRO A 132 -0.01 0.04 -7.45
CA PRO A 132 -0.87 1.21 -7.46
C PRO A 132 -0.80 1.96 -8.80
N LYS A 133 -1.89 2.63 -9.18
CA LYS A 133 -1.94 3.55 -10.31
C LYS A 133 -1.47 4.93 -9.85
N TYR A 134 -0.88 5.71 -10.74
CA TYR A 134 -0.49 7.10 -10.44
C TYR A 134 -1.55 8.08 -10.95
N ASN A 135 -1.95 9.04 -10.11
CA ASN A 135 -2.87 10.10 -10.49
C ASN A 135 -2.14 11.46 -10.53
N TYR A 136 -1.89 11.98 -11.73
CA TYR A 136 -1.26 13.29 -11.93
C TYR A 136 -2.08 14.45 -11.35
N LYS A 137 -3.43 14.35 -11.36
CA LYS A 137 -4.30 15.41 -10.82
C LYS A 137 -4.31 15.45 -9.29
N LYS A 138 -4.11 14.30 -8.64
CA LYS A 138 -4.10 14.17 -7.16
C LYS A 138 -2.68 14.12 -6.58
N GLY A 139 -1.64 14.11 -7.43
CA GLY A 139 -0.24 14.13 -7.01
C GLY A 139 0.23 12.89 -6.26
N GLY A 140 -0.34 11.70 -6.52
CA GLY A 140 0.00 10.52 -5.73
C GLY A 140 -0.39 9.16 -6.31
N PHE A 141 0.17 8.12 -5.71
CA PHE A 141 -0.17 6.72 -5.96
C PHE A 141 -1.46 6.33 -5.23
N TYR A 142 -2.29 5.54 -5.90
CA TYR A 142 -3.53 5.03 -5.33
C TYR A 142 -3.83 3.64 -5.89
N HIS A 143 -4.41 2.77 -5.07
CA HIS A 143 -4.97 1.52 -5.58
C HIS A 143 -6.36 1.78 -6.15
N SER A 144 -6.54 1.55 -7.46
CA SER A 144 -7.88 1.48 -8.04
C SER A 144 -8.51 0.15 -7.67
N LEU A 145 -9.74 0.20 -7.17
CA LEU A 145 -10.55 -0.98 -6.82
C LEU A 145 -11.33 -1.52 -8.03
N GLU A 146 -11.06 -1.04 -9.24
CA GLU A 146 -11.70 -1.53 -10.47
C GLU A 146 -11.55 -3.06 -10.60
N GLY A 147 -12.68 -3.76 -10.53
CA GLY A 147 -12.78 -5.19 -10.86
C GLY A 147 -12.52 -6.19 -9.72
N LYS A 148 -12.40 -5.78 -8.46
CA LYS A 148 -12.26 -6.71 -7.31
C LYS A 148 -13.33 -6.44 -6.25
N LYS A 149 -13.87 -7.51 -5.64
CA LYS A 149 -14.92 -7.45 -4.59
C LYS A 149 -14.51 -6.43 -3.53
N GLN A 150 -15.21 -5.32 -3.49
CA GLN A 150 -14.91 -4.20 -2.61
C GLN A 150 -15.20 -4.60 -1.16
N LEU A 151 -14.15 -4.79 -0.36
CA LEU A 151 -14.29 -4.93 1.10
C LEU A 151 -14.84 -3.65 1.75
N ASN A 152 -14.94 -2.56 0.99
CA ASN A 152 -15.50 -1.27 1.40
C ASN A 152 -16.89 -1.41 2.02
N GLY A 153 -17.73 -2.34 1.55
CA GLY A 153 -19.05 -2.57 2.13
C GLY A 153 -18.97 -3.04 3.59
N ILE A 154 -18.07 -3.99 3.89
CA ILE A 154 -17.88 -4.51 5.25
C ILE A 154 -17.33 -3.43 6.17
N TYR A 155 -16.34 -2.66 5.74
CA TYR A 155 -15.79 -1.57 6.56
C TYR A 155 -16.81 -0.44 6.80
N LEU A 156 -17.63 -0.13 5.80
CA LEU A 156 -18.72 0.83 5.95
C LEU A 156 -19.78 0.32 6.93
N ILE A 157 -20.17 -0.95 6.84
CA ILE A 157 -21.08 -1.59 7.79
C ILE A 157 -20.47 -1.56 9.20
N LEU A 158 -19.20 -1.91 9.34
CA LEU A 158 -18.49 -1.89 10.63
C LEU A 158 -18.45 -0.46 11.21
N PHE A 159 -18.19 0.55 10.37
CA PHE A 159 -18.21 1.96 10.77
C PHE A 159 -19.60 2.40 11.24
N VAL A 160 -20.66 2.04 10.51
CA VAL A 160 -22.04 2.35 10.91
C VAL A 160 -22.39 1.69 12.25
N VAL A 161 -22.07 0.40 12.40
CA VAL A 161 -22.41 -0.37 13.61
C VAL A 161 -21.59 0.06 14.82
N LEU A 162 -20.28 0.31 14.67
CA LEU A 162 -19.39 0.63 15.78
C LEU A 162 -19.36 2.12 16.15
N ILE A 163 -19.68 3.03 15.22
CA ILE A 163 -19.56 4.47 15.46
C ILE A 163 -20.94 5.15 15.42
N ILE A 164 -21.71 4.96 14.35
CA ILE A 164 -22.99 5.68 14.20
C ILE A 164 -24.03 5.17 15.21
N PHE A 165 -24.17 3.85 15.36
CA PHE A 165 -25.18 3.26 16.24
C PHE A 165 -25.00 3.66 17.72
N PRO A 166 -23.78 3.63 18.31
CA PRO A 166 -23.55 4.08 19.68
C PRO A 166 -23.78 5.58 19.87
N ILE A 167 -23.44 6.41 18.87
CA ILE A 167 -23.70 7.86 18.91
C ILE A 167 -25.21 8.12 18.95
N LEU A 168 -25.98 7.47 18.08
CA LEU A 168 -27.44 7.61 18.06
C LEU A 168 -28.06 7.14 19.38
N HIS A 169 -27.61 6.00 19.91
CA HIS A 169 -28.07 5.49 21.20
C HIS A 169 -27.75 6.44 22.36
N PHE A 170 -26.54 7.02 22.38
CA PHE A 170 -26.15 8.02 23.38
C PHE A 170 -27.01 9.29 23.30
N LEU A 171 -27.29 9.79 22.09
CA LEU A 171 -28.16 10.95 21.88
C LEU A 171 -29.61 10.66 22.32
N TYR A 172 -30.12 9.47 22.02
CA TYR A 172 -31.43 9.02 22.47
C TYR A 172 -31.52 9.03 24.00
N LEU A 173 -30.58 8.38 24.70
CA LEU A 173 -30.54 8.38 26.16
C LEU A 173 -30.47 9.79 26.76
N LYS A 174 -29.67 10.68 26.15
CA LYS A 174 -29.57 12.08 26.59
C LYS A 174 -30.89 12.83 26.44
N SER A 175 -31.60 12.65 25.32
CA SER A 175 -32.89 13.30 25.07
C SER A 175 -33.97 12.85 26.07
N ASP A 176 -34.05 11.55 26.37
CA ASP A 176 -35.02 10.98 27.32
C ASP A 176 -34.75 11.44 28.77
N LEU A 177 -33.48 11.51 29.18
CA LEU A 177 -33.09 12.07 30.47
C LEU A 177 -33.48 13.55 30.61
N MET A 178 -33.30 14.34 29.54
CA MET A 178 -33.67 15.75 29.53
C MET A 178 -35.19 15.92 29.64
N GLY A 179 -35.97 15.11 28.91
CA GLY A 179 -37.43 15.12 29.01
C GLY A 179 -37.95 14.76 30.40
N ARG A 180 -37.35 13.76 31.07
CA ARG A 180 -37.71 13.41 32.46
C ARG A 180 -37.38 14.52 33.45
N ARG A 181 -36.25 15.21 33.29
CA ARG A 181 -35.87 16.35 34.15
C ARG A 181 -36.85 17.52 34.04
N MET A 182 -37.30 17.84 32.83
CA MET A 182 -38.29 18.91 32.60
C MET A 182 -39.63 18.62 33.29
N LYS A 183 -40.08 17.37 33.28
CA LYS A 183 -41.30 16.97 33.99
C LYS A 183 -41.17 17.17 35.49
N LEU A 184 -40.04 16.77 36.09
CA LEU A 184 -39.83 16.90 37.53
C LEU A 184 -39.76 18.37 37.99
N SER A 185 -39.16 19.27 37.21
CA SER A 185 -39.14 20.71 37.53
C SER A 185 -40.50 21.41 37.43
N GLN A 186 -41.49 20.78 36.81
CA GLN A 186 -42.87 21.30 36.78
C GLN A 186 -43.66 20.94 38.04
N PHE A 187 -43.16 19.99 38.85
CA PHE A 187 -43.80 19.53 40.09
C PHE A 187 -43.07 20.00 41.37
N SER A 188 -42.03 20.81 41.24
CA SER A 188 -41.32 21.48 42.35
C SER A 188 -41.61 22.97 42.36
#